data_AF-A0A2G7M094-F1
#
_entry.id   AF-A0A2G7M094-F1
#
_cell.length_a   1.000
_cell.length_b   1.000
_cell.length_c   1.000
_cell.angle_alpha   90.00
_cell.angle_beta   90.00
_cell.angle_gamma   90.00
#
_symmetry.space_group_name_H-M   'P 1'
#
loop_
_entity.id
_entity.type
_entity.pdbx_description
1 polymer ?
#
loop_
_entity_poly.entity_id
_entity_poly.type
_entity_poly.pdbx_seq_one_letter_code
_entity_poly.pdbx_strand_id
1 'polypeptide(L)'
;MTIQEIALNIDLSVGVFQDTVFQDQKLKLRKLGQDADGNPIYPAFGLWESMPILIQDKIASFKGIAGTIDVSGGATYKQYVSTSEDGFNWSTYEEALTDGSIHNAPAKYARIKIEIFAEKKDSNFYIDDYKVPGKYNNEFVESEAGFLSLKRTYRDKMDMVSSPPGGLIVSKKIKRTKFKKMDAIRVGRG
;
A
#
# COMPACT_ATOMS: atom_id res chain seq x y z
N MET A 1 40.73 22.44 -27.38
CA MET A 1 39.63 21.53 -27.74
C MET A 1 38.40 22.00 -27.00
N THR A 2 37.31 22.24 -27.73
CA THR A 2 36.00 22.58 -27.16
C THR A 2 35.39 21.32 -26.57
N ILE A 3 35.12 21.34 -25.27
CA ILE A 3 34.45 20.26 -24.58
C ILE A 3 32.98 20.26 -25.02
N GLN A 4 32.50 19.13 -25.54
CA GLN A 4 31.09 18.97 -25.90
C GLN A 4 30.34 18.40 -24.70
N GLU A 5 29.25 19.07 -24.34
CA GLU A 5 28.34 18.66 -23.29
C GLU A 5 27.31 17.69 -23.84
N ILE A 6 27.18 16.50 -23.24
CA ILE A 6 26.27 15.45 -23.73
C ILE A 6 25.17 15.17 -22.70
N ALA A 7 23.95 15.00 -23.23
CA ALA A 7 22.79 14.50 -22.50
C ALA A 7 22.82 12.97 -22.45
N LEU A 8 22.85 12.39 -21.25
CA LEU A 8 22.93 10.94 -21.08
C LEU A 8 21.53 10.32 -21.00
N ASN A 9 21.23 9.34 -21.87
CA ASN A 9 19.99 8.58 -21.83
C ASN A 9 20.19 7.34 -20.94
N ILE A 10 19.37 7.19 -19.92
CA ILE A 10 19.58 6.21 -18.87
C ILE A 10 18.43 5.22 -18.90
N ASP A 11 18.78 3.95 -18.99
CA ASP A 11 17.82 2.87 -18.91
C ASP A 11 17.49 2.58 -17.44
N LEU A 12 16.31 3.05 -16.99
CA LEU A 12 15.82 2.80 -15.64
C LEU A 12 15.33 1.35 -15.43
N SER A 13 15.25 0.54 -16.49
CA SER A 13 14.86 -0.87 -16.37
C SER A 13 15.97 -1.76 -15.83
N VAL A 14 17.21 -1.27 -15.82
CA VAL A 14 18.40 -2.01 -15.37
C VAL A 14 19.09 -1.27 -14.24
N GLY A 15 19.32 -1.94 -13.12
CA GLY A 15 19.99 -1.36 -11.97
C GLY A 15 19.72 -2.14 -10.69
N VAL A 16 20.08 -1.54 -9.57
CA VAL A 16 19.79 -2.04 -8.23
C VAL A 16 18.51 -1.38 -7.75
N PHE A 17 17.49 -2.18 -7.48
CA PHE A 17 16.19 -1.72 -6.99
C PHE A 17 16.05 -2.04 -5.51
N GLN A 18 15.70 -1.03 -4.71
CA GLN A 18 15.33 -1.19 -3.31
C GLN A 18 13.97 -0.53 -3.10
N ASP A 19 12.93 -1.33 -2.85
CA ASP A 19 11.57 -0.83 -2.65
C ASP A 19 11.02 0.02 -3.82
N THR A 20 11.62 -0.13 -4.99
CA THR A 20 11.22 0.43 -6.28
C THR A 20 11.06 -0.68 -7.32
N VAL A 21 10.39 -0.36 -8.42
CA VAL A 21 10.20 -1.25 -9.57
C VAL A 21 10.07 -0.41 -10.84
N PHE A 22 10.61 -0.90 -11.96
CA PHE A 22 10.35 -0.35 -13.28
C PHE A 22 9.20 -1.13 -13.94
N GLN A 23 8.05 -0.49 -14.12
CA GLN A 23 6.86 -1.10 -14.71
C GLN A 23 6.06 -0.04 -15.45
N ASP A 24 5.44 -0.39 -16.58
CA ASP A 24 4.70 0.54 -17.44
C ASP A 24 5.56 1.71 -17.93
N GLN A 25 6.84 1.41 -18.23
CA GLN A 25 7.86 2.39 -18.64
C GLN A 25 8.16 3.48 -17.59
N LYS A 26 7.79 3.24 -16.33
CA LYS A 26 8.05 4.16 -15.22
C LYS A 26 8.71 3.48 -14.04
N LEU A 27 9.66 4.18 -13.44
CA LEU A 27 10.18 3.85 -12.11
C LEU A 27 9.18 4.34 -11.06
N LYS A 28 8.75 3.43 -10.19
CA LYS A 28 7.78 3.71 -9.11
C LYS A 28 8.11 2.93 -7.85
N LEU A 29 7.52 3.31 -6.73
CA LEU A 29 7.61 2.54 -5.49
C LEU A 29 6.94 1.18 -5.67
N ARG A 30 7.53 0.14 -5.08
CA ARG A 30 6.99 -1.22 -5.12
C ARG A 30 5.74 -1.29 -4.25
N LYS A 31 4.62 -1.78 -4.79
CA LYS A 31 3.41 -2.03 -4.01
C LYS A 31 3.68 -3.09 -2.94
N LEU A 32 3.40 -2.77 -1.67
CA LEU A 32 3.50 -3.71 -0.55
C LEU A 32 2.23 -4.53 -0.36
N GLY A 33 1.08 -3.92 -0.65
CA GLY A 33 -0.22 -4.56 -0.45
C GLY A 33 -1.37 -3.60 -0.73
N GLN A 34 -2.50 -3.86 -0.09
CA GLN A 34 -3.68 -3.00 -0.11
C GLN A 34 -4.21 -2.81 1.30
N ASP A 35 -4.80 -1.65 1.57
CA ASP A 35 -5.54 -1.39 2.78
C ASP A 35 -6.92 -2.09 2.73
N ALA A 36 -7.70 -1.92 3.79
CA ALA A 36 -8.97 -2.61 3.93
C ALA A 36 -10.07 -2.09 2.97
N ASP A 37 -9.87 -0.93 2.34
CA ASP A 37 -10.74 -0.35 1.32
C ASP A 37 -10.23 -0.64 -0.11
N GLY A 38 -9.13 -1.39 -0.25
CA GLY A 38 -8.53 -1.79 -1.52
C GLY A 38 -7.50 -0.79 -2.08
N ASN A 39 -7.20 0.30 -1.37
CA ASN A 39 -6.21 1.27 -1.78
C ASN A 39 -4.80 0.67 -1.69
N PRO A 40 -3.92 0.93 -2.67
CA PRO A 40 -2.56 0.38 -2.65
C PRO A 40 -1.71 1.00 -1.52
N ILE A 41 -0.97 0.14 -0.82
CA ILE A 41 0.01 0.56 0.19
C ILE A 41 1.41 0.47 -0.43
N TYR A 42 2.19 1.53 -0.25
CA TYR A 42 3.57 1.66 -0.72
C TYR A 42 4.51 1.91 0.48
N PRO A 43 5.82 1.62 0.34
CA PRO A 43 6.80 2.02 1.32
C PRO A 43 6.93 3.55 1.35
N ALA A 44 7.40 4.11 2.47
CA ALA A 44 7.60 5.56 2.60
C ALA A 44 8.77 6.09 1.74
N PHE A 45 9.70 5.20 1.41
CA PHE A 45 10.94 5.50 0.70
C PHE A 45 11.27 4.34 -0.24
N GLY A 46 11.87 4.65 -1.38
CA GLY A 46 12.47 3.68 -2.29
C GLY A 46 13.66 4.28 -3.02
N LEU A 47 14.57 3.41 -3.44
CA LEU A 47 15.82 3.75 -4.10
C LEU A 47 16.01 2.92 -5.36
N TRP A 48 16.59 3.55 -6.37
CA TRP A 48 17.13 2.89 -7.56
C TRP A 48 18.54 3.41 -7.82
N GLU A 49 19.48 2.53 -8.15
CA GLU A 49 20.84 2.90 -8.54
C GLU A 49 21.22 2.25 -9.87
N SER A 50 21.80 3.04 -10.78
CA SER A 50 22.26 2.56 -12.08
C SER A 50 23.49 1.66 -11.94
N MET A 51 23.71 0.81 -12.94
CA MET A 51 25.05 0.27 -13.18
C MET A 51 26.03 1.40 -13.53
N PRO A 52 27.36 1.21 -13.37
CA PRO A 52 28.36 2.15 -13.85
C PRO A 52 28.17 2.45 -15.35
N ILE A 53 28.08 3.73 -15.68
CA ILE A 53 27.90 4.23 -17.03
C ILE A 53 29.24 4.78 -17.51
N LEU A 54 29.75 4.30 -18.65
CA LEU A 54 30.94 4.84 -19.27
C LEU A 54 30.61 6.16 -19.97
N ILE A 55 31.39 7.18 -19.64
CA ILE A 55 31.30 8.54 -20.14
C ILE A 55 32.47 8.76 -21.09
N GLN A 56 32.19 9.04 -22.37
CA GLN A 56 33.23 9.33 -23.35
C GLN A 56 33.60 10.82 -23.39
N ASP A 57 32.66 11.71 -23.04
CA ASP A 57 32.79 13.17 -23.02
C ASP A 57 32.07 13.77 -21.80
N LYS A 58 32.29 15.05 -21.45
CA LYS A 58 31.68 15.63 -20.23
C LYS A 58 30.14 15.54 -20.23
N ILE A 59 29.58 15.06 -19.11
CA ILE A 59 28.14 15.12 -18.87
C ILE A 59 27.78 16.53 -18.40
N ALA A 60 26.79 17.15 -19.04
CA ALA A 60 26.20 18.40 -18.56
C ALA A 60 24.82 18.22 -17.93
N SER A 61 24.06 17.21 -18.38
CA SER A 61 22.73 16.93 -17.84
C SER A 61 22.28 15.50 -18.11
N PHE A 62 21.36 15.04 -17.27
CA PHE A 62 20.59 13.83 -17.53
C PHE A 62 19.29 14.20 -18.22
N LYS A 63 19.07 13.69 -19.44
CA LYS A 63 17.86 14.00 -20.21
C LYS A 63 16.87 12.86 -20.08
N GLY A 64 15.63 13.17 -19.68
CA GLY A 64 14.50 12.24 -19.76
C GLY A 64 14.20 11.43 -18.50
N ILE A 65 14.93 11.62 -17.40
CA ILE A 65 14.62 10.96 -16.11
C ILE A 65 13.28 11.46 -15.54
N ALA A 66 13.02 12.77 -15.57
CA ALA A 66 11.83 13.34 -14.97
C ALA A 66 10.51 12.81 -15.55
N GLY A 67 10.48 12.44 -16.83
CA GLY A 67 9.30 11.88 -17.50
C GLY A 67 9.08 10.38 -17.25
N THR A 68 10.06 9.70 -16.69
CA THR A 68 10.06 8.24 -16.48
C THR A 68 9.94 7.85 -15.01
N ILE A 69 9.75 8.82 -14.11
CA ILE A 69 9.44 8.56 -12.69
C ILE A 69 7.95 8.83 -12.44
N ASP A 70 7.28 7.90 -11.76
CA ASP A 70 5.91 8.09 -11.32
C ASP A 70 5.88 8.76 -9.94
N VAL A 71 5.52 10.05 -9.91
CA VAL A 71 5.31 10.83 -8.69
C VAL A 71 3.84 11.16 -8.45
N SER A 72 2.97 10.17 -8.64
CA SER A 72 1.55 10.30 -8.34
C SER A 72 1.28 10.53 -6.85
N GLY A 73 0.14 11.19 -6.56
CA GLY A 73 -0.40 11.30 -5.21
C GLY A 73 0.48 12.06 -4.22
N GLY A 74 1.23 13.08 -4.65
CA GLY A 74 2.04 13.95 -3.80
C GLY A 74 3.45 13.45 -3.52
N ALA A 75 3.84 12.32 -4.10
CA ALA A 75 5.20 11.81 -3.99
C ALA A 75 6.23 12.80 -4.59
N THR A 76 7.44 12.77 -4.05
CA THR A 76 8.57 13.56 -4.55
C THR A 76 9.74 12.65 -4.83
N TYR A 77 10.71 13.13 -5.60
CA TYR A 77 11.91 12.36 -5.89
C TYR A 77 13.14 13.27 -5.92
N LYS A 78 14.30 12.65 -5.70
CA LYS A 78 15.60 13.28 -5.81
C LYS A 78 16.50 12.45 -6.70
N GLN A 79 17.37 13.14 -7.42
CA GLN A 79 18.33 12.54 -8.33
C GLN A 79 19.72 12.86 -7.81
N TYR A 80 20.60 11.88 -7.86
CA TYR A 80 21.96 12.00 -7.40
C TYR A 80 22.92 11.40 -8.41
N VAL A 81 24.13 11.93 -8.44
CA VAL A 81 25.21 11.46 -9.29
C VAL A 81 26.50 11.29 -8.50
N SER A 82 27.19 10.21 -8.78
CA SER A 82 28.55 9.95 -8.32
C SER A 82 29.42 9.66 -9.54
N THR A 83 30.64 10.18 -9.55
CA THR A 83 31.58 10.02 -10.66
C THR A 83 32.83 9.24 -10.24
N SER A 84 33.50 8.63 -11.22
CA SER A 84 34.71 7.86 -11.01
C SER A 84 35.61 7.88 -12.25
N GLU A 85 36.92 7.90 -12.06
CA GLU A 85 37.89 7.79 -13.17
C GLU A 85 38.20 6.33 -13.54
N ASP A 86 38.12 5.42 -12.57
CA ASP A 86 38.53 4.02 -12.71
C ASP A 86 37.34 3.03 -12.69
N GLY A 87 36.15 3.48 -12.27
CA GLY A 87 34.95 2.67 -12.12
C GLY A 87 34.88 1.90 -10.81
N PHE A 88 35.87 2.06 -9.93
CA PHE A 88 36.00 1.35 -8.64
C PHE A 88 35.94 2.31 -7.45
N ASN A 89 36.61 3.46 -7.55
CA ASN A 89 36.63 4.51 -6.55
C ASN A 89 35.66 5.61 -6.95
N TRP A 90 34.59 5.76 -6.17
CA TRP A 90 33.47 6.64 -6.48
C TRP A 90 33.50 7.89 -5.61
N SER A 91 33.17 9.03 -6.21
CA SER A 91 32.94 10.27 -5.46
C SER A 91 31.73 10.14 -4.55
N THR A 92 31.59 11.07 -3.61
CA THR A 92 30.32 11.25 -2.90
C THR A 92 29.20 11.55 -3.90
N TYR A 93 27.99 11.09 -3.59
CA TYR A 93 26.81 11.43 -4.37
C TYR A 93 26.43 12.89 -4.18
N GLU A 94 26.27 13.61 -5.29
CA GLU A 94 25.81 14.99 -5.33
C GLU A 94 24.40 15.06 -5.93
N GLU A 95 23.53 15.88 -5.35
CA GLU A 95 22.14 16.05 -5.82
C GLU A 95 22.14 16.81 -7.16
N ALA A 96 21.49 16.25 -8.18
CA ALA A 96 21.29 16.94 -9.44
C ALA A 96 20.22 18.03 -9.29
N LEU A 97 20.34 19.10 -10.07
CA LEU A 97 19.34 20.17 -10.10
C LEU A 97 18.02 19.65 -10.69
N THR A 98 16.93 20.37 -10.43
CA THR A 98 15.56 20.00 -10.86
C THR A 98 15.40 19.92 -12.38
N ASP A 99 16.26 20.60 -13.14
CA ASP A 99 16.33 20.53 -14.60
C ASP A 99 17.19 19.35 -15.12
N GLY A 100 17.74 18.53 -14.21
CA GLY A 100 18.63 17.41 -14.51
C GLY A 100 20.08 17.81 -14.76
N SER A 101 20.44 19.09 -14.56
CA SER A 101 21.83 19.54 -14.68
C SER A 101 22.68 19.12 -13.47
N ILE A 102 23.98 18.98 -13.72
CA ILE A 102 24.94 18.41 -12.77
C ILE A 102 26.15 19.35 -12.68
N HIS A 103 26.69 19.55 -11.48
CA HIS A 103 27.86 20.42 -11.25
C HIS A 103 29.20 19.65 -11.18
N ASN A 104 29.29 18.50 -11.83
CA ASN A 104 30.40 17.57 -11.60
C ASN A 104 31.54 17.80 -12.59
N ALA A 105 32.76 17.58 -12.11
CA ALA A 105 33.94 17.56 -12.94
C ALA A 105 33.87 16.43 -14.00
N PRO A 106 34.54 16.58 -15.15
CA PRO A 106 34.74 15.48 -16.10
C PRO A 106 35.27 14.24 -15.38
N ALA A 107 34.63 13.11 -15.58
CA ALA A 107 35.13 11.81 -15.15
C ALA A 107 34.75 10.75 -16.17
N LYS A 108 35.50 9.65 -16.22
CA LYS A 108 35.27 8.55 -17.16
C LYS A 108 34.01 7.72 -16.89
N TYR A 109 33.52 7.69 -15.66
CA TYR A 109 32.33 6.93 -15.28
C TYR A 109 31.38 7.74 -14.40
N ALA A 110 30.09 7.44 -14.51
CA ALA A 110 29.06 7.91 -13.57
C ALA A 110 28.19 6.77 -13.05
N ARG A 111 27.63 6.99 -11.87
CA ARG A 111 26.49 6.29 -11.31
C ARG A 111 25.42 7.28 -10.95
N ILE A 112 24.18 6.83 -11.11
CA ILE A 112 23.01 7.64 -10.87
C ILE A 112 22.19 6.94 -9.83
N LYS A 113 21.70 7.70 -8.86
CA LYS A 113 20.81 7.20 -7.82
C LYS A 113 19.56 8.06 -7.81
N ILE A 114 18.41 7.41 -7.77
CA ILE A 114 17.11 8.04 -7.68
C ILE A 114 16.47 7.59 -6.38
N GLU A 115 16.02 8.56 -5.59
CA GLU A 115 15.30 8.33 -4.34
C GLU A 115 13.86 8.84 -4.51
N ILE A 116 12.88 8.02 -4.17
CA ILE A 116 11.45 8.36 -4.25
C ILE A 116 10.88 8.37 -2.83
N PHE A 117 10.17 9.45 -2.50
CA PHE A 117 9.56 9.68 -1.19
C PHE A 117 8.05 9.74 -1.35
N ALA A 118 7.33 8.84 -0.68
CA ALA A 118 5.87 8.82 -0.70
C ALA A 118 5.28 9.94 0.19
N GLU A 119 4.17 10.52 -0.26
CA GLU A 119 3.31 11.31 0.63
C GLU A 119 2.64 10.37 1.64
N LYS A 120 2.65 10.76 2.92
CA LYS A 120 1.93 10.00 3.96
C LYS A 120 0.44 10.29 3.85
N LYS A 121 -0.36 9.23 3.79
CA LYS A 121 -1.82 9.30 3.86
C LYS A 121 -2.33 8.31 4.88
N ASP A 122 -3.47 8.63 5.47
CA ASP A 122 -4.18 7.70 6.34
C ASP A 122 -4.63 6.48 5.53
N SER A 123 -4.52 5.30 6.13
CA SER A 123 -4.97 4.03 5.55
C SER A 123 -5.87 3.34 6.56
N ASN A 124 -6.95 2.74 6.07
CA ASN A 124 -7.89 2.04 6.93
C ASN A 124 -7.49 0.58 7.08
N PHE A 125 -7.44 0.12 8.33
CA PHE A 125 -7.24 -1.29 8.67
C PHE A 125 -8.43 -1.77 9.50
N TYR A 126 -9.22 -2.70 8.96
CA TYR A 126 -10.26 -3.36 9.73
C TYR A 126 -9.61 -4.46 10.57
N ILE A 127 -9.76 -4.39 11.89
CA ILE A 127 -9.43 -5.51 12.78
C ILE A 127 -10.37 -6.69 12.53
N ASP A 128 -11.62 -6.38 12.17
CA ASP A 128 -12.58 -7.35 11.68
C ASP A 128 -13.73 -6.67 10.91
N ASP A 129 -14.40 -7.40 10.02
CA ASP A 129 -15.55 -6.90 9.27
C ASP A 129 -16.87 -7.43 9.87
N TYR A 130 -17.55 -6.55 10.61
CA TYR A 130 -18.86 -6.80 11.22
C TYR A 130 -20.03 -6.59 10.25
N LYS A 131 -19.78 -6.09 9.04
CA LYS A 131 -20.81 -5.85 8.02
C LYS A 131 -21.19 -7.12 7.27
N VAL A 132 -20.39 -8.18 7.35
CA VAL A 132 -20.70 -9.47 6.73
C VAL A 132 -21.91 -10.10 7.44
N PRO A 133 -23.08 -10.21 6.77
CA PRO A 133 -24.27 -10.77 7.38
C PRO A 133 -24.03 -12.20 7.87
N GLY A 134 -24.41 -12.44 9.12
CA GLY A 134 -24.40 -13.76 9.74
C GLY A 134 -23.04 -14.34 10.15
N LYS A 135 -21.93 -13.64 9.90
CA LYS A 135 -20.56 -14.05 10.27
C LYS A 135 -20.39 -14.42 11.76
N TYR A 136 -21.10 -13.74 12.68
CA TYR A 136 -20.97 -13.97 14.12
C TYR A 136 -22.22 -14.59 14.75
N ASN A 137 -23.09 -15.24 13.97
CA ASN A 137 -24.31 -15.82 14.51
C ASN A 137 -24.04 -17.00 15.45
N ASN A 138 -24.48 -16.88 16.70
CA ASN A 138 -24.52 -18.00 17.64
C ASN A 138 -25.76 -17.91 18.56
N GLU A 139 -25.76 -18.65 19.67
CA GLU A 139 -26.88 -18.65 20.63
C GLU A 139 -27.11 -17.30 21.33
N PHE A 140 -26.11 -16.41 21.36
CA PHE A 140 -26.11 -15.17 22.14
C PHE A 140 -26.02 -13.90 21.30
N VAL A 141 -25.35 -13.97 20.15
CA VAL A 141 -25.14 -12.85 19.24
C VAL A 141 -25.65 -13.15 17.83
N GLU A 142 -26.07 -12.10 17.15
CA GLU A 142 -26.49 -12.12 15.75
C GLU A 142 -25.83 -10.98 14.98
N SER A 143 -25.49 -11.24 13.72
CA SER A 143 -24.90 -10.23 12.81
C SER A 143 -25.59 -10.17 11.44
N GLU A 144 -26.81 -10.70 11.33
CA GLU A 144 -27.61 -10.72 10.08
C GLU A 144 -27.85 -9.32 9.49
N ALA A 145 -27.91 -8.28 10.32
CA ALA A 145 -28.15 -6.92 9.88
C ALA A 145 -26.86 -6.13 9.55
N GLY A 146 -25.71 -6.81 9.44
CA GLY A 146 -24.42 -6.15 9.17
C GLY A 146 -23.85 -5.38 10.36
N PHE A 147 -24.25 -5.73 11.57
CA PHE A 147 -23.64 -5.27 12.81
C PHE A 147 -23.73 -6.37 13.88
N LEU A 148 -22.70 -6.51 14.70
CA LEU A 148 -22.71 -7.43 15.84
C LEU A 148 -23.70 -6.94 16.90
N SER A 149 -24.71 -7.75 17.22
CA SER A 149 -25.70 -7.42 18.24
C SER A 149 -26.03 -8.62 19.11
N LEU A 150 -26.56 -8.37 20.32
CA LEU A 150 -27.10 -9.43 21.16
C LEU A 150 -28.43 -9.89 20.59
N LYS A 151 -28.63 -11.22 20.56
CA LYS A 151 -29.87 -11.82 20.10
C LYS A 151 -30.99 -11.53 21.12
N ARG A 152 -31.92 -10.65 20.73
CA ARG A 152 -33.06 -10.24 21.57
C ARG A 152 -34.37 -10.90 21.15
N THR A 153 -34.47 -11.31 19.89
CA THR A 153 -35.68 -11.90 19.34
C THR A 153 -35.49 -13.39 19.10
N TYR A 154 -36.36 -14.20 19.68
CA TYR A 154 -36.37 -15.65 19.51
C TYR A 154 -37.68 -16.03 18.84
N ARG A 155 -37.61 -16.84 17.79
CA ARG A 155 -38.79 -17.39 17.11
C ARG A 155 -38.94 -18.85 17.53
N ASP A 156 -40.06 -19.18 18.13
CA ASP A 156 -40.41 -20.54 18.51
C ASP A 156 -41.57 -21.05 17.66
N LYS A 157 -41.51 -22.34 17.31
CA LYS A 157 -42.64 -23.03 16.70
C LYS A 157 -43.73 -23.23 17.75
N MET A 158 -44.91 -22.66 17.49
CA MET A 158 -46.09 -22.84 18.33
C MET A 158 -46.68 -24.23 18.13
N ASP A 159 -47.23 -24.80 19.21
CA ASP A 159 -47.93 -26.07 19.18
C ASP A 159 -49.44 -25.80 19.04
N MET A 160 -50.11 -26.52 18.14
CA MET A 160 -51.54 -26.39 17.92
C MET A 160 -52.32 -27.02 19.08
N VAL A 161 -53.23 -26.24 19.68
CA VAL A 161 -54.07 -26.69 20.81
C VAL A 161 -55.46 -27.07 20.32
N SER A 162 -56.08 -26.25 19.47
CA SER A 162 -57.38 -26.53 18.87
C SER A 162 -57.65 -25.69 17.61
N SER A 163 -58.64 -26.10 16.82
CA SER A 163 -59.10 -25.39 15.61
C SER A 163 -60.63 -25.30 15.58
N PRO A 164 -61.24 -24.37 16.33
CA PRO A 164 -62.68 -24.12 16.22
C PRO A 164 -63.04 -23.50 14.85
N PRO A 165 -64.32 -23.56 14.43
CA PRO A 165 -64.79 -22.85 13.24
C PRO A 165 -64.49 -21.35 13.36
N GLY A 166 -63.66 -20.82 12.46
CA GLY A 166 -63.28 -19.40 12.44
C GLY A 166 -61.89 -19.07 13.02
N GLY A 167 -61.10 -20.04 13.48
CA GLY A 167 -59.74 -19.73 13.92
C GLY A 167 -58.90 -20.90 14.45
N LEU A 168 -57.69 -20.56 14.92
CA LEU A 168 -56.73 -21.50 15.49
C LEU A 168 -56.32 -21.02 16.88
N ILE A 169 -56.29 -21.94 17.84
CA ILE A 169 -55.66 -21.71 19.14
C ILE A 169 -54.34 -22.46 19.14
N VAL A 170 -53.26 -21.70 19.28
CA VAL A 170 -51.89 -22.23 19.38
C VAL A 170 -51.29 -21.78 20.71
N SER A 171 -50.44 -22.61 21.30
CA SER A 171 -49.75 -22.25 22.54
C SER A 171 -48.34 -22.82 22.53
N LYS A 172 -47.46 -22.21 23.34
CA LYS A 172 -46.13 -22.76 23.59
C LYS A 172 -45.76 -22.56 25.04
N LYS A 173 -45.38 -23.65 25.71
CA LYS A 173 -44.74 -23.56 27.02
C LYS A 173 -43.24 -23.34 26.84
N ILE A 174 -42.77 -22.14 27.15
CA ILE A 174 -41.35 -21.81 27.11
C ILE A 174 -40.73 -22.12 28.48
N LYS A 175 -39.77 -23.06 28.53
CA LYS A 175 -39.04 -23.36 29.76
C LYS A 175 -38.16 -22.17 30.13
N ARG A 176 -38.08 -21.82 31.43
CA ARG A 176 -37.18 -20.77 31.92
C ARG A 176 -35.73 -20.96 31.46
N THR A 177 -35.27 -22.21 31.35
CA THR A 177 -33.94 -22.59 30.87
C THR A 177 -33.67 -22.25 29.40
N LYS A 178 -34.71 -21.91 28.62
CA LYS A 178 -34.57 -21.42 27.23
C LYS A 178 -34.29 -19.92 27.18
N PHE A 179 -34.58 -19.17 28.25
CA PHE A 179 -34.14 -17.79 28.36
C PHE A 179 -32.68 -17.77 28.75
N LYS A 180 -31.85 -17.26 27.84
CA LYS A 180 -30.42 -17.08 28.10
C LYS A 180 -30.22 -15.74 28.80
N LYS A 181 -29.54 -15.78 29.95
CA LYS A 181 -29.06 -14.58 30.63
C LYS A 181 -27.57 -14.47 30.37
N MET A 182 -27.13 -13.29 29.97
CA MET A 182 -25.71 -12.97 29.92
C MET A 182 -25.38 -12.18 31.18
N ASP A 183 -24.53 -12.75 32.04
CA ASP A 183 -24.17 -12.12 33.31
C ASP A 183 -23.06 -11.09 33.16
N ALA A 184 -22.11 -11.30 32.24
CA ALA A 184 -21.04 -10.35 31.94
C ALA A 184 -20.47 -10.56 30.53
N ILE A 185 -19.96 -9.49 29.92
CA ILE A 185 -19.07 -9.55 28.76
C ILE A 185 -17.65 -9.28 29.28
N ARG A 186 -16.71 -10.16 28.95
CA ARG A 186 -15.28 -9.94 29.21
C ARG A 186 -14.55 -9.80 27.89
N VAL A 187 -13.92 -8.65 27.68
CA VAL A 187 -13.02 -8.44 26.54
C VAL A 187 -11.61 -8.64 27.05
N GLY A 188 -10.94 -9.69 26.56
CA GLY A 188 -9.51 -9.88 26.79
C GLY A 188 -8.70 -8.93 25.91
N ARG A 189 -7.53 -8.50 26.37
CA ARG A 189 -6.53 -7.93 25.47
C ARG A 189 -5.99 -9.08 24.61
N GLY A 190 -6.21 -8.99 23.30
CA GLY A 190 -5.50 -9.80 22.31
C GLY A 190 -4.07 -9.33 22.15
#